data_AF-A0A0D2AB18-F1
#
_entry.id   AF-A0A0D2AB18-F1
#
_cell.length_a   1.000
_cell.length_b   1.000
_cell.length_c   1.000
_cell.angle_alpha   90.00
_cell.angle_beta   90.00
_cell.angle_gamma   90.00
#
_symmetry.space_group_name_H-M   'P 1'
#
loop_
_entity.id
_entity.type
_entity.pdbx_description
1 polymer ?
#
loop_
_entity_poly.entity_id
_entity_poly.type
_entity_poly.pdbx_seq_one_letter_code
_entity_poly.pdbx_strand_id
1 'polypeptide(L)'
;MSFGKLYGFKDNARSTVLLAVAKENNLDVELVETRPPNTDIEYLKLNPLNRVPTFVGANGFILTESIAIAIYFASQNEKTTLLGKTKQDYASIVRWMSFSNSELLPSIGGWFRPLIGKDPYNKKSVDDAKAAATKVLKVLEQHFLVHTFLVGERLTLADLFTASQIARGYQYVLDKAWRSQNPNTTRWYETIVNQPIWKAIVEQPIFVEEAVKYTPPKKEAKPAKAAAPAAKKPAKEEEEEEEAKPEPKPKHPLEALAKPTLILDDWKRKYSNEETREVALPWFWEHYKPEEYSLWKIDYKYNDELTQVFMTSNLIGGFFARLEASRKYLFGCCSVYGQANDSAIQGAFMVRGDEALPAFDVAPDYESYEFTKLDPSKPEDKAFVEDQWSWDKPIEVNGKKYEWADGKVFK
;
A
#
# COMPACT_ATOMS: atom_id res chain seq x y z
N MET A 1 -32.43 -20.24 17.60
CA MET A 1 -31.63 -19.68 18.71
C MET A 1 -30.34 -19.20 18.09
N SER A 2 -29.90 -17.98 18.41
CA SER A 2 -28.66 -17.42 17.88
C SER A 2 -27.50 -18.38 18.09
N PHE A 3 -26.75 -18.69 17.04
CA PHE A 3 -25.51 -19.46 17.10
C PHE A 3 -24.37 -18.59 17.64
N GLY A 4 -24.32 -17.31 17.23
CA GLY A 4 -23.35 -16.35 17.73
C GLY A 4 -23.22 -15.12 16.85
N LYS A 5 -22.21 -14.30 17.17
CA LYS A 5 -21.86 -13.08 16.45
C LYS A 5 -20.56 -13.27 15.69
N LEU A 6 -20.52 -12.83 14.43
CA LEU A 6 -19.33 -12.75 13.62
C LEU A 6 -18.96 -11.27 13.42
N TYR A 7 -17.86 -10.84 14.00
CA TYR A 7 -17.30 -9.50 13.80
C TYR A 7 -16.51 -9.50 12.48
N GLY A 8 -16.89 -8.64 11.54
CA GLY A 8 -16.32 -8.57 10.20
C GLY A 8 -17.13 -7.65 9.30
N PHE A 9 -16.99 -7.77 7.98
CA PHE A 9 -17.78 -7.01 7.01
C PHE A 9 -17.97 -7.79 5.71
N LYS A 10 -19.08 -7.52 4.99
CA LYS A 10 -19.50 -8.33 3.82
C LYS A 10 -18.46 -8.43 2.71
N ASP A 11 -17.71 -7.36 2.45
CA ASP A 11 -16.70 -7.30 1.39
C ASP A 11 -15.34 -7.90 1.80
N ASN A 12 -15.20 -8.37 3.03
CA ASN A 12 -13.99 -9.06 3.47
C ASN A 12 -14.04 -10.51 3.00
N ALA A 13 -13.14 -10.87 2.07
CA ALA A 13 -13.00 -12.24 1.59
C ALA A 13 -12.90 -13.29 2.72
N ARG A 14 -12.33 -12.94 3.87
CA ARG A 14 -12.24 -13.84 5.03
C ARG A 14 -13.54 -13.98 5.82
N SER A 15 -14.45 -13.02 5.75
CA SER A 15 -15.77 -13.05 6.39
C SER A 15 -16.84 -13.64 5.48
N THR A 16 -16.80 -13.34 4.17
CA THR A 16 -17.82 -13.80 3.19
C THR A 16 -17.97 -15.32 3.19
N VAL A 17 -16.87 -16.06 3.18
CA VAL A 17 -16.89 -17.53 3.23
C VAL A 17 -17.54 -18.06 4.50
N LEU A 18 -17.31 -17.41 5.65
CA LEU A 18 -17.87 -17.84 6.93
C LEU A 18 -19.39 -17.71 6.95
N LEU A 19 -19.91 -16.63 6.36
CA LEU A 19 -21.36 -16.44 6.20
C LEU A 19 -21.97 -17.50 5.28
N ALA A 20 -21.26 -17.90 4.23
CA ALA A 20 -21.73 -18.96 3.32
C ALA A 20 -21.81 -20.32 4.01
N VAL A 21 -20.75 -20.69 4.75
CA VAL A 21 -20.71 -21.94 5.51
C VAL A 21 -21.73 -21.93 6.66
N ALA A 22 -21.91 -20.79 7.34
CA ALA A 22 -22.95 -20.64 8.36
C ALA A 22 -24.35 -20.88 7.77
N LYS A 23 -24.65 -20.28 6.62
CA LYS A 23 -25.95 -20.42 5.96
C LYS A 23 -26.20 -21.85 5.48
N GLU A 24 -25.21 -22.53 4.91
CA GLU A 24 -25.30 -23.94 4.51
C GLU A 24 -25.66 -24.85 5.68
N ASN A 25 -25.07 -24.59 6.85
CA ASN A 25 -25.30 -25.36 8.06
C ASN A 25 -26.47 -24.82 8.90
N ASN A 26 -27.28 -23.89 8.37
CA ASN A 26 -28.40 -23.25 9.07
C ASN A 26 -28.00 -22.66 10.44
N LEU A 27 -26.79 -22.11 10.54
CA LEU A 27 -26.29 -21.45 11.73
C LEU A 27 -26.78 -19.99 11.74
N ASP A 28 -27.52 -19.63 12.78
CA ASP A 28 -28.05 -18.28 13.01
C ASP A 28 -26.93 -17.34 13.50
N VAL A 29 -26.18 -16.74 12.56
CA VAL A 29 -25.02 -15.88 12.84
C VAL A 29 -25.34 -14.42 12.55
N GLU A 30 -25.22 -13.57 13.57
CA GLU A 30 -25.31 -12.11 13.43
C GLU A 30 -23.96 -11.55 12.92
N LEU A 31 -23.95 -10.87 11.77
CA LEU A 31 -22.76 -10.13 11.31
C LEU A 31 -22.70 -8.76 12.01
N VAL A 32 -21.68 -8.55 12.83
CA VAL A 32 -21.39 -7.26 13.47
C VAL A 32 -20.36 -6.51 12.63
N GLU A 33 -20.77 -5.41 12.00
CA GLU A 33 -19.92 -4.61 11.11
C GLU A 33 -18.69 -4.07 11.89
N THR A 34 -17.51 -4.59 11.56
CA THR A 34 -16.25 -4.28 12.27
C THR A 34 -15.13 -4.10 11.25
N ARG A 35 -14.50 -2.92 11.22
CA ARG A 35 -13.47 -2.56 10.23
C ARG A 35 -12.20 -2.03 10.89
N PRO A 36 -11.22 -2.90 11.19
CA PRO A 36 -9.91 -2.46 11.65
C PRO A 36 -9.22 -1.48 10.67
N PRO A 37 -8.39 -0.55 11.17
CA PRO A 37 -8.00 -0.41 12.58
C PRO A 37 -9.01 0.36 13.44
N ASN A 38 -10.09 0.89 12.86
CA ASN A 38 -11.08 1.72 13.56
C ASN A 38 -12.09 0.85 14.31
N THR A 39 -11.71 0.36 15.49
CA THR A 39 -12.55 -0.46 16.37
C THR A 39 -12.60 0.09 17.79
N ASP A 40 -13.66 -0.22 18.52
CA ASP A 40 -13.79 0.18 19.92
C ASP A 40 -12.95 -0.70 20.88
N ILE A 41 -12.85 -0.25 22.12
CA ILE A 41 -12.10 -0.93 23.19
C ILE A 41 -12.73 -2.28 23.53
N GLU A 42 -14.06 -2.41 23.41
CA GLU A 42 -14.76 -3.66 23.72
C GLU A 42 -14.39 -4.77 22.72
N TYR A 43 -14.25 -4.44 21.45
CA TYR A 43 -13.77 -5.37 20.44
C TYR A 43 -12.32 -5.78 20.68
N LEU A 44 -11.45 -4.86 21.10
CA LEU A 44 -10.05 -5.18 21.42
C LEU A 44 -9.93 -6.18 22.57
N LYS A 45 -10.90 -6.26 23.49
CA LYS A 45 -10.95 -7.31 24.52
C LYS A 45 -11.24 -8.70 23.92
N LEU A 46 -12.00 -8.76 22.83
CA LEU A 46 -12.31 -10.01 22.12
C LEU A 46 -11.14 -10.44 21.22
N ASN A 47 -10.50 -9.48 20.55
CA ASN A 47 -9.33 -9.73 19.71
C ASN A 47 -8.28 -8.61 19.85
N PRO A 48 -7.26 -8.79 20.70
CA PRO A 48 -6.21 -7.80 20.94
C PRO A 48 -5.37 -7.44 19.70
N LEU A 49 -5.34 -8.30 18.68
CA LEU A 49 -4.64 -8.02 17.43
C LEU A 49 -5.38 -7.03 16.52
N ASN A 50 -6.61 -6.66 16.89
CA ASN A 50 -7.49 -5.80 16.10
C ASN A 50 -7.66 -6.30 14.65
N ARG A 51 -8.03 -7.57 14.49
CA ARG A 51 -8.18 -8.22 13.18
C ARG A 51 -9.52 -8.93 13.07
N VAL A 52 -10.14 -8.81 11.90
CA VAL A 52 -11.34 -9.57 11.55
C VAL A 52 -10.99 -10.73 10.60
N PRO A 53 -11.71 -11.86 10.65
CA PRO A 53 -12.91 -12.11 11.46
C PRO A 53 -12.65 -12.55 12.92
N THR A 54 -13.62 -12.28 13.79
CA THR A 54 -13.71 -12.82 15.15
C THR A 54 -15.11 -13.37 15.38
N PHE A 55 -15.23 -14.60 15.86
CA PHE A 55 -16.51 -15.21 16.22
C PHE A 55 -16.70 -15.23 17.74
N VAL A 56 -17.91 -14.94 18.19
CA VAL A 56 -18.35 -15.06 19.59
C VAL A 56 -19.62 -15.89 19.62
N GLY A 57 -19.53 -17.13 20.08
CA GLY A 57 -20.66 -18.03 20.24
C GLY A 57 -21.65 -17.54 21.29
N ALA A 58 -22.92 -17.92 21.17
CA ALA A 58 -23.94 -17.62 22.18
C ALA A 58 -23.61 -18.20 23.57
N ASN A 59 -22.71 -19.19 23.63
CA ASN A 59 -22.15 -19.78 24.84
C ASN A 59 -20.91 -19.03 25.39
N GLY A 60 -20.53 -17.89 24.80
CA GLY A 60 -19.34 -17.13 25.18
C GLY A 60 -18.02 -17.63 24.59
N PHE A 61 -18.04 -18.67 23.73
CA PHE A 61 -16.83 -19.15 23.07
C PHE A 61 -16.30 -18.12 22.06
N ILE A 62 -15.08 -17.62 22.26
CA ILE A 62 -14.43 -16.67 21.35
C ILE A 62 -13.44 -17.43 20.48
N LEU A 63 -13.52 -17.25 19.16
CA LEU A 63 -12.63 -17.86 18.19
C LEU A 63 -12.14 -16.83 17.16
N THR A 64 -10.83 -16.76 16.99
CA THR A 64 -10.16 -15.93 15.97
C THR A 64 -9.57 -16.83 14.88
N GLU A 65 -9.01 -16.21 13.83
CA GLU A 65 -8.47 -16.86 12.62
C GLU A 65 -9.55 -17.48 11.70
N SER A 66 -9.63 -16.98 10.46
CA SER A 66 -10.70 -17.34 9.53
C SER A 66 -10.73 -18.82 9.18
N ILE A 67 -9.59 -19.51 9.12
CA ILE A 67 -9.54 -20.95 8.84
C ILE A 67 -10.16 -21.75 10.00
N ALA A 68 -9.83 -21.39 11.24
CA ALA A 68 -10.37 -22.06 12.42
C ALA A 68 -11.88 -21.87 12.53
N ILE A 69 -12.37 -20.64 12.32
CA ILE A 69 -13.81 -20.35 12.32
C ILE A 69 -14.53 -21.10 11.21
N ALA A 70 -13.96 -21.16 10.00
CA ALA A 70 -14.55 -21.88 8.86
C ALA A 70 -14.70 -23.39 9.16
N ILE A 71 -13.67 -24.02 9.72
CA ILE A 71 -13.70 -25.42 10.12
C ILE A 71 -14.72 -25.63 11.24
N TYR A 72 -14.73 -24.77 12.26
CA TYR A 72 -15.68 -24.84 13.37
C TYR A 72 -17.13 -24.73 12.90
N PHE A 73 -17.43 -23.82 11.96
CA PHE A 73 -18.77 -23.68 11.39
C PHE A 73 -19.14 -24.91 10.57
N ALA A 74 -18.23 -25.41 9.72
CA ALA A 74 -18.46 -26.61 8.93
C ALA A 74 -18.71 -27.84 9.81
N SER A 75 -17.95 -27.99 10.90
CA SER A 75 -18.02 -29.14 11.82
C SER A 75 -19.28 -29.19 12.68
N GLN A 76 -20.09 -28.12 12.72
CA GLN A 76 -21.38 -28.17 13.42
C GLN A 76 -22.36 -29.15 12.79
N ASN A 77 -22.14 -29.51 11.52
CA ASN A 77 -22.87 -30.56 10.83
C ASN A 77 -22.00 -31.81 10.72
N GLU A 78 -22.25 -32.83 11.55
CA GLU A 78 -21.51 -34.09 11.54
C GLU A 78 -21.59 -34.85 10.20
N LYS A 79 -22.60 -34.53 9.38
CA LYS A 79 -22.79 -35.11 8.04
C LYS A 79 -22.23 -34.22 6.93
N THR A 80 -21.50 -33.16 7.27
CA THR A 80 -20.94 -32.23 6.28
C THR A 80 -20.01 -32.95 5.32
N THR A 81 -20.10 -32.61 4.04
CA THR A 81 -19.12 -33.04 3.04
C THR A 81 -17.98 -32.05 2.87
N LEU A 82 -18.05 -30.87 3.53
CA LEU A 82 -17.10 -29.78 3.34
C LEU A 82 -15.71 -30.07 3.93
N LEU A 83 -15.60 -31.03 4.84
CA LEU A 83 -14.36 -31.39 5.54
C LEU A 83 -13.67 -32.65 4.98
N GLY A 84 -14.12 -33.13 3.81
CA GLY A 84 -13.57 -34.33 3.18
C GLY A 84 -14.03 -35.63 3.85
N LYS A 85 -13.65 -36.78 3.27
CA LYS A 85 -14.02 -38.11 3.81
C LYS A 85 -12.88 -38.77 4.56
N THR A 86 -11.65 -38.49 4.15
CA THR A 86 -10.45 -39.12 4.69
C THR A 86 -9.58 -38.11 5.44
N LYS A 87 -8.64 -38.60 6.25
CA LYS A 87 -7.64 -37.75 6.91
C LYS A 87 -6.79 -37.00 5.88
N GLN A 88 -6.51 -37.64 4.74
CA GLN A 88 -5.79 -37.08 3.62
C GLN A 88 -6.57 -35.95 2.94
N ASP A 89 -7.89 -36.11 2.77
CA ASP A 89 -8.75 -35.05 2.26
C ASP A 89 -8.72 -33.85 3.21
N TYR A 90 -8.95 -34.08 4.51
CA TYR A 90 -8.96 -33.02 5.51
C TYR A 90 -7.62 -32.25 5.54
N ALA A 91 -6.50 -32.95 5.56
CA ALA A 91 -5.17 -32.33 5.52
C ALA A 91 -4.96 -31.51 4.23
N SER A 92 -5.45 -32.03 3.09
CA SER A 92 -5.37 -31.32 1.80
C SER A 92 -6.27 -30.08 1.78
N ILE A 93 -7.43 -30.13 2.42
CA ILE A 93 -8.34 -28.99 2.57
C ILE A 93 -7.65 -27.89 3.37
N VAL A 94 -7.10 -28.23 4.54
CA VAL A 94 -6.37 -27.28 5.39
C VAL A 94 -5.17 -26.69 4.64
N ARG A 95 -4.43 -27.50 3.89
CA ARG A 95 -3.30 -27.03 3.06
C ARG A 95 -3.75 -25.98 2.04
N TRP A 96 -4.84 -26.22 1.31
CA TRP A 96 -5.34 -25.27 0.31
C TRP A 96 -5.89 -23.99 0.94
N MET A 97 -6.59 -24.10 2.07
CA MET A 97 -7.04 -22.92 2.83
C MET A 97 -5.86 -22.09 3.32
N SER A 98 -4.80 -22.75 3.82
CA SER A 98 -3.56 -22.12 4.24
C SER A 98 -2.86 -21.42 3.07
N PHE A 99 -2.62 -22.14 1.97
CA PHE A 99 -2.05 -21.60 0.72
C PHE A 99 -2.82 -20.38 0.22
N SER A 100 -4.15 -20.45 0.21
CA SER A 100 -4.97 -19.33 -0.19
C SER A 100 -4.73 -18.14 0.74
N ASN A 101 -4.78 -18.36 2.06
CA ASN A 101 -4.69 -17.30 3.05
C ASN A 101 -3.30 -16.64 3.15
N SER A 102 -2.22 -17.40 2.92
CA SER A 102 -0.83 -16.92 3.03
C SER A 102 -0.25 -16.43 1.70
N GLU A 103 -0.58 -17.10 0.59
CA GLU A 103 0.03 -16.80 -0.71
C GLU A 103 -0.94 -16.02 -1.61
N LEU A 104 -2.16 -16.53 -1.79
CA LEU A 104 -3.10 -16.03 -2.80
C LEU A 104 -3.68 -14.67 -2.43
N LEU A 105 -4.38 -14.58 -1.30
CA LEU A 105 -5.05 -13.33 -0.91
C LEU A 105 -4.05 -12.19 -0.68
N PRO A 106 -2.91 -12.37 0.01
CA PRO A 106 -1.95 -11.28 0.21
C PRO A 106 -1.32 -10.79 -1.10
N SER A 107 -0.95 -11.69 -2.01
CA SER A 107 -0.36 -11.30 -3.31
C SER A 107 -1.37 -10.59 -4.21
N ILE A 108 -2.61 -11.09 -4.31
CA ILE A 108 -3.71 -10.39 -5.00
C ILE A 108 -3.99 -9.04 -4.33
N GLY A 109 -4.02 -9.01 -2.99
CA GLY A 109 -4.19 -7.79 -2.20
C GLY A 109 -3.17 -6.71 -2.54
N GLY A 110 -1.89 -7.06 -2.56
CA GLY A 110 -0.80 -6.14 -2.93
C GLY A 110 -0.89 -5.65 -4.38
N TRP A 111 -1.52 -6.40 -5.28
CA TRP A 111 -1.77 -5.97 -6.65
C TRP A 111 -2.95 -4.99 -6.72
N PHE A 112 -4.14 -5.34 -6.23
CA PHE A 112 -5.34 -4.50 -6.47
C PHE A 112 -5.54 -3.37 -5.46
N ARG A 113 -5.20 -3.55 -4.18
CA ARG A 113 -5.53 -2.57 -3.12
C ARG A 113 -4.89 -1.20 -3.38
N PRO A 114 -3.64 -1.10 -3.88
CA PRO A 114 -3.08 0.19 -4.25
C PRO A 114 -3.78 0.85 -5.43
N LEU A 115 -4.28 0.05 -6.40
CA LEU A 115 -4.97 0.55 -7.59
C LEU A 115 -6.32 1.20 -7.25
N ILE A 116 -6.96 0.76 -6.16
CA ILE A 116 -8.24 1.29 -5.69
C ILE A 116 -8.12 2.24 -4.48
N GLY A 117 -6.89 2.69 -4.18
CA GLY A 117 -6.63 3.65 -3.10
C GLY A 117 -6.86 3.11 -1.69
N LYS A 118 -6.87 1.79 -1.49
CA LYS A 118 -6.95 1.16 -0.15
C LYS A 118 -5.59 1.03 0.52
N ASP A 119 -4.54 0.91 -0.28
CA ASP A 119 -3.14 0.95 0.13
C ASP A 119 -2.39 2.02 -0.69
N PRO A 120 -1.22 2.50 -0.25
CA PRO A 120 -0.43 3.45 -1.04
C PRO A 120 -0.01 2.86 -2.39
N TYR A 121 -0.23 3.62 -3.48
CA TYR A 121 0.21 3.23 -4.81
C TYR A 121 1.72 3.43 -5.00
N ASN A 122 2.43 2.35 -5.28
CA ASN A 122 3.78 2.34 -5.82
C ASN A 122 3.82 1.39 -7.02
N LYS A 123 4.17 1.90 -8.20
CA LYS A 123 4.14 1.11 -9.44
C LYS A 123 4.98 -0.16 -9.36
N LYS A 124 6.22 -0.06 -8.84
CA LYS A 124 7.11 -1.22 -8.70
C LYS A 124 6.53 -2.24 -7.72
N SER A 125 6.02 -1.81 -6.57
CA SER A 125 5.40 -2.72 -5.59
C SER A 125 4.17 -3.42 -6.16
N VAL A 126 3.35 -2.71 -6.94
CA VAL A 126 2.19 -3.28 -7.65
C VAL A 126 2.64 -4.28 -8.72
N ASP A 127 3.68 -3.96 -9.50
CA ASP A 127 4.23 -4.84 -10.52
C ASP A 127 4.85 -6.11 -9.91
N ASP A 128 5.59 -5.97 -8.80
CA ASP A 128 6.16 -7.08 -8.05
C ASP A 128 5.05 -7.96 -7.43
N ALA A 129 4.01 -7.35 -6.85
CA ALA A 129 2.84 -8.05 -6.32
C ALA A 129 2.04 -8.75 -7.41
N LYS A 130 1.88 -8.12 -8.58
CA LYS A 130 1.27 -8.73 -9.78
C LYS A 130 2.07 -9.96 -10.23
N ALA A 131 3.39 -9.87 -10.27
CA ALA A 131 4.26 -10.99 -10.63
C ALA A 131 4.15 -12.13 -9.60
N ALA A 132 4.13 -11.81 -8.31
CA ALA A 132 3.91 -12.79 -7.24
C ALA A 132 2.54 -13.47 -7.35
N ALA A 133 1.47 -12.69 -7.50
CA ALA A 133 0.11 -13.19 -7.67
C ALA A 133 -0.01 -14.09 -8.90
N THR A 134 0.62 -13.71 -10.02
CA THR A 134 0.62 -14.52 -11.26
C THR A 134 1.29 -15.87 -11.04
N LYS A 135 2.38 -15.95 -10.27
CA LYS A 135 3.02 -17.23 -9.91
C LYS A 135 2.10 -18.11 -9.07
N VAL A 136 1.43 -17.53 -8.07
CA VAL A 136 0.48 -18.25 -7.21
C VAL A 136 -0.73 -18.74 -8.00
N LEU A 137 -1.30 -17.90 -8.86
CA LEU A 137 -2.41 -18.24 -9.73
C LEU A 137 -2.06 -19.37 -10.72
N LYS A 138 -0.82 -19.41 -11.21
CA LYS A 138 -0.34 -20.51 -12.06
C LYS A 138 -0.40 -21.87 -11.36
N VAL A 139 -0.20 -21.92 -10.04
CA VAL A 139 -0.34 -23.16 -9.26
C VAL A 139 -1.80 -23.65 -9.30
N LEU A 140 -2.77 -22.75 -9.17
CA LEU A 140 -4.19 -23.07 -9.30
C LEU A 140 -4.52 -23.52 -10.73
N GLU A 141 -4.04 -22.80 -11.74
CA GLU A 141 -4.28 -23.13 -13.14
C GLU A 141 -3.76 -24.54 -13.50
N GLN A 142 -2.56 -24.88 -13.05
CA GLN A 142 -2.00 -26.22 -13.22
C GLN A 142 -2.77 -27.28 -12.46
N HIS A 143 -3.22 -26.97 -11.25
CA HIS A 143 -4.02 -27.91 -10.46
C HIS A 143 -5.36 -28.22 -11.15
N PHE A 144 -6.07 -27.20 -11.63
CA PHE A 144 -7.38 -27.35 -12.26
C PHE A 144 -7.34 -27.92 -13.68
N LEU A 145 -6.17 -28.13 -14.26
CA LEU A 145 -6.02 -28.82 -15.54
C LEU A 145 -6.63 -30.23 -15.50
N VAL A 146 -6.53 -30.92 -14.36
CA VAL A 146 -6.98 -32.32 -14.21
C VAL A 146 -7.94 -32.54 -13.04
N HIS A 147 -8.34 -31.47 -12.34
CA HIS A 147 -9.26 -31.55 -11.19
C HIS A 147 -10.46 -30.63 -11.37
N THR A 148 -11.63 -31.07 -10.92
CA THR A 148 -12.84 -30.23 -10.88
C THR A 148 -12.89 -29.34 -9.64
N PHE A 149 -12.44 -29.86 -8.49
CA PHE A 149 -12.40 -29.18 -7.19
C PHE A 149 -10.99 -29.26 -6.60
N LEU A 150 -10.70 -28.46 -5.57
CA LEU A 150 -9.37 -28.43 -4.94
C LEU A 150 -9.01 -29.74 -4.21
N VAL A 151 -10.01 -30.44 -3.67
CA VAL A 151 -9.81 -31.70 -2.94
C VAL A 151 -10.90 -32.69 -3.30
N GLY A 152 -10.50 -33.82 -3.88
CA GLY A 152 -11.41 -34.87 -4.33
C GLY A 152 -12.32 -34.41 -5.47
N GLU A 153 -13.40 -35.16 -5.68
CA GLU A 153 -14.36 -34.93 -6.79
C GLU A 153 -15.66 -34.26 -6.31
N ARG A 154 -15.58 -33.35 -5.33
CA ARG A 154 -16.74 -32.61 -4.79
C ARG A 154 -16.35 -31.29 -4.15
N LEU A 155 -17.33 -30.41 -4.01
CA LEU A 155 -17.17 -29.15 -3.27
C LEU A 155 -16.71 -29.39 -1.84
N THR A 156 -15.64 -28.70 -1.44
CA THR A 156 -15.11 -28.70 -0.07
C THR A 156 -14.95 -27.29 0.49
N LEU A 157 -14.58 -27.19 1.76
CA LEU A 157 -14.25 -25.91 2.39
C LEU A 157 -13.05 -25.24 1.70
N ALA A 158 -12.12 -26.00 1.12
CA ALA A 158 -11.01 -25.45 0.35
C ALA A 158 -11.51 -24.63 -0.84
N ASP A 159 -12.53 -25.14 -1.55
CA ASP A 159 -13.10 -24.46 -2.72
C ASP A 159 -13.78 -23.16 -2.33
N LEU A 160 -14.67 -23.19 -1.34
CA LEU A 160 -15.40 -22.01 -0.87
C LEU A 160 -14.44 -20.93 -0.34
N PHE A 161 -13.45 -21.36 0.44
CA PHE A 161 -12.48 -20.45 1.05
C PHE A 161 -11.58 -19.81 -0.03
N THR A 162 -11.06 -20.62 -0.96
CA THR A 162 -10.20 -20.12 -2.03
C THR A 162 -10.97 -19.25 -3.02
N ALA A 163 -12.21 -19.62 -3.35
CA ALA A 163 -13.09 -18.85 -4.22
C ALA A 163 -13.39 -17.47 -3.62
N SER A 164 -13.62 -17.38 -2.31
CA SER A 164 -13.79 -16.10 -1.61
C SER A 164 -12.59 -15.17 -1.75
N GLN A 165 -11.40 -15.74 -1.69
CA GLN A 165 -10.16 -14.98 -1.73
C GLN A 165 -9.81 -14.52 -3.15
N ILE A 166 -9.91 -15.42 -4.13
CA ILE A 166 -9.66 -15.09 -5.54
C ILE A 166 -10.74 -14.18 -6.12
N ALA A 167 -11.96 -14.12 -5.54
CA ALA A 167 -13.02 -13.22 -5.97
C ALA A 167 -12.56 -11.75 -6.03
N ARG A 168 -11.65 -11.35 -5.13
CA ARG A 168 -11.04 -10.00 -5.18
C ARG A 168 -10.21 -9.80 -6.44
N GLY A 169 -9.54 -10.85 -6.93
CA GLY A 169 -8.88 -10.84 -8.22
C GLY A 169 -9.87 -10.57 -9.36
N TYR A 170 -10.93 -11.37 -9.46
CA TYR A 170 -11.97 -11.21 -10.50
C TYR A 170 -12.70 -9.87 -10.46
N GLN A 171 -12.84 -9.28 -9.27
CA GLN A 171 -13.46 -7.97 -9.11
C GLN A 171 -12.61 -6.81 -9.65
N TYR A 172 -11.28 -6.93 -9.63
CA TYR A 172 -10.39 -5.79 -9.91
C TYR A 172 -9.34 -6.02 -10.99
N VAL A 173 -8.68 -7.18 -11.04
CA VAL A 173 -7.43 -7.32 -11.82
C VAL A 173 -7.35 -8.55 -12.73
N LEU A 174 -8.22 -9.55 -12.52
CA LEU A 174 -8.30 -10.75 -13.37
C LEU A 174 -9.33 -10.52 -14.47
N ASP A 175 -8.90 -9.71 -15.43
CA ASP A 175 -9.73 -9.22 -16.54
C ASP A 175 -10.04 -10.28 -17.60
N LYS A 176 -10.75 -9.89 -18.66
CA LYS A 176 -11.13 -10.81 -19.75
C LYS A 176 -9.90 -11.48 -20.40
N ALA A 177 -8.83 -10.72 -20.62
CA ALA A 177 -7.62 -11.25 -21.25
C ALA A 177 -6.93 -12.29 -20.35
N TRP A 178 -6.84 -12.01 -19.04
CA TRP A 178 -6.32 -12.97 -18.07
C TRP A 178 -7.18 -14.25 -18.03
N ARG A 179 -8.51 -14.11 -18.01
CA ARG A 179 -9.45 -15.25 -18.00
C ARG A 179 -9.30 -16.14 -19.23
N SER A 180 -9.12 -15.57 -20.42
CA SER A 180 -8.86 -16.34 -21.64
C SER A 180 -7.53 -17.11 -21.59
N GLN A 181 -6.52 -16.60 -20.88
CA GLN A 181 -5.22 -17.26 -20.71
C GLN A 181 -5.20 -18.30 -19.58
N ASN A 182 -6.16 -18.23 -18.64
CA ASN A 182 -6.24 -19.10 -17.46
C ASN A 182 -7.64 -19.76 -17.38
N PRO A 183 -8.01 -20.58 -18.38
CA PRO A 183 -9.35 -21.11 -18.51
C PRO A 183 -9.72 -22.10 -17.40
N ASN A 184 -8.77 -22.86 -16.84
CA ASN A 184 -9.08 -23.90 -15.86
C ASN A 184 -9.48 -23.29 -14.51
N THR A 185 -8.74 -22.27 -14.07
CA THR A 185 -9.05 -21.47 -12.88
C THR A 185 -10.35 -20.69 -13.06
N THR A 186 -10.58 -20.14 -14.25
CA THR A 186 -11.83 -19.43 -14.57
C THR A 186 -13.03 -20.36 -14.51
N ARG A 187 -12.96 -21.52 -15.17
CA ARG A 187 -13.99 -22.56 -15.12
C ARG A 187 -14.28 -23.01 -13.69
N TRP A 188 -13.24 -23.27 -12.89
CA TRP A 188 -13.45 -23.65 -11.49
C TRP A 188 -14.14 -22.53 -10.72
N TYR A 189 -13.67 -21.28 -10.82
CA TYR A 189 -14.28 -20.15 -10.11
C TYR A 189 -15.75 -19.98 -10.49
N GLU A 190 -16.08 -20.01 -11.78
CA GLU A 190 -17.45 -19.99 -12.28
C GLU A 190 -18.30 -21.14 -11.72
N THR A 191 -17.72 -22.33 -11.60
CA THR A 191 -18.39 -23.50 -11.02
C THR A 191 -18.74 -23.26 -9.55
N ILE A 192 -17.84 -22.66 -8.77
CA ILE A 192 -18.06 -22.41 -7.33
C ILE A 192 -19.06 -21.27 -7.12
N VAL A 193 -18.90 -20.15 -7.81
CA VAL A 193 -19.75 -18.97 -7.58
C VAL A 193 -21.19 -19.15 -8.04
N ASN A 194 -21.44 -20.17 -8.86
CA ASN A 194 -22.79 -20.56 -9.26
C ASN A 194 -23.45 -21.59 -8.34
N GLN A 195 -22.74 -22.11 -7.33
CA GLN A 195 -23.35 -23.02 -6.35
C GLN A 195 -24.38 -22.29 -5.49
N PRO A 196 -25.47 -22.97 -5.07
CA PRO A 196 -26.50 -22.38 -4.21
C PRO A 196 -25.94 -21.76 -2.93
N ILE A 197 -25.01 -22.45 -2.26
CA ILE A 197 -24.31 -21.98 -1.06
C ILE A 197 -23.62 -20.63 -1.25
N TRP A 198 -23.05 -20.40 -2.44
CA TRP A 198 -22.33 -19.17 -2.74
C TRP A 198 -23.30 -18.03 -3.07
N LYS A 199 -24.25 -18.29 -3.98
CA LYS A 199 -25.28 -17.33 -4.40
C LYS A 199 -26.12 -16.83 -3.24
N ALA A 200 -26.26 -17.64 -2.20
CA ALA A 200 -26.98 -17.28 -1.00
C ALA A 200 -26.35 -16.11 -0.21
N ILE A 201 -25.08 -15.77 -0.47
CA ILE A 201 -24.34 -14.67 0.18
C ILE A 201 -23.86 -13.63 -0.84
N VAL A 202 -23.41 -14.08 -2.01
CA VAL A 202 -22.94 -13.22 -3.11
C VAL A 202 -23.81 -13.49 -4.34
N GLU A 203 -24.87 -12.71 -4.48
CA GLU A 203 -25.88 -12.93 -5.53
C GLU A 203 -25.30 -12.71 -6.95
N GLN A 204 -24.44 -11.69 -7.10
CA GLN A 204 -23.83 -11.32 -8.37
C GLN A 204 -22.30 -11.26 -8.25
N PRO A 205 -21.61 -12.36 -8.58
CA PRO A 205 -20.15 -12.37 -8.70
C PRO A 205 -19.69 -11.40 -9.79
N ILE A 206 -18.66 -10.61 -9.49
CA ILE A 206 -18.12 -9.61 -10.42
C ILE A 206 -16.99 -10.23 -11.23
N PHE A 207 -17.06 -10.07 -12.55
CA PHE A 207 -15.99 -10.37 -13.48
C PHE A 207 -15.61 -9.08 -14.20
N VAL A 208 -14.45 -8.52 -13.88
CA VAL A 208 -13.99 -7.28 -14.50
C VAL A 208 -13.65 -7.52 -15.97
N GLU A 209 -14.05 -6.61 -16.84
CA GLU A 209 -13.72 -6.70 -18.27
C GLU A 209 -12.29 -6.22 -18.55
N GLU A 210 -11.87 -5.13 -17.89
CA GLU A 210 -10.50 -4.61 -17.90
C GLU A 210 -9.96 -4.46 -16.49
N ALA A 211 -8.68 -4.79 -16.28
CA ALA A 211 -8.05 -4.62 -14.98
C ALA A 211 -8.06 -3.14 -14.55
N VAL A 212 -8.45 -2.88 -13.31
CA VAL A 212 -8.49 -1.52 -12.75
C VAL A 212 -7.11 -0.87 -12.87
N LYS A 213 -7.11 0.37 -13.35
CA LYS A 213 -5.91 1.19 -13.43
C LYS A 213 -5.92 2.16 -12.26
N TYR A 214 -4.75 2.46 -11.72
CA TYR A 214 -4.66 3.49 -10.69
C TYR A 214 -5.16 4.81 -11.29
N THR A 215 -6.22 5.34 -10.68
CA THR A 215 -6.75 6.66 -11.02
C THR A 215 -6.45 7.53 -9.80
N PRO A 216 -5.65 8.61 -9.93
CA PRO A 216 -5.37 9.50 -8.81
C PRO A 216 -6.70 9.97 -8.19
N PRO A 217 -6.83 10.00 -6.85
CA PRO A 217 -8.05 10.47 -6.21
C PRO A 217 -8.41 11.85 -6.74
N LYS A 218 -9.66 12.04 -7.21
CA LYS A 218 -10.17 13.39 -7.49
C LYS A 218 -10.06 14.18 -6.18
N LYS A 219 -9.38 15.33 -6.21
CA LYS A 219 -9.39 16.31 -5.11
C LYS A 219 -10.85 16.51 -4.68
N GLU A 220 -11.21 16.06 -3.48
CA GLU A 220 -12.48 16.44 -2.88
C GLU A 220 -12.48 17.96 -2.77
N ALA A 221 -13.50 18.60 -3.38
CA ALA A 221 -13.66 20.04 -3.29
C ALA A 221 -13.85 20.40 -1.82
N LYS A 222 -12.87 21.10 -1.25
CA LYS A 222 -13.00 21.74 0.06
C LYS A 222 -14.31 22.58 0.07
N PRO A 223 -15.09 22.57 1.17
CA PRO A 223 -16.23 23.46 1.32
C PRO A 223 -15.81 24.90 1.00
N ALA A 224 -16.55 25.55 0.11
CA ALA A 224 -16.24 26.88 -0.39
C ALA A 224 -16.11 27.88 0.75
N LYS A 225 -14.87 28.34 1.02
CA LYS A 225 -14.63 29.61 1.72
C LYS A 225 -14.98 30.74 0.75
N ALA A 226 -15.74 31.70 1.26
CA ALA A 226 -16.30 32.84 0.54
C ALA A 226 -15.27 33.55 -0.36
N ALA A 227 -15.71 33.85 -1.58
CA ALA A 227 -14.92 34.44 -2.65
C ALA A 227 -14.51 35.89 -2.36
N ALA A 228 -13.25 36.21 -2.63
CA ALA A 228 -12.81 37.55 -3.04
C ALA A 228 -12.59 37.56 -4.57
N PRO A 229 -12.81 38.68 -5.28
CA PRO A 229 -13.14 38.66 -6.70
C PRO A 229 -11.94 38.43 -7.62
N ALA A 230 -12.17 37.62 -8.65
CA ALA A 230 -11.21 37.22 -9.67
C ALA A 230 -10.87 38.33 -10.69
N ALA A 231 -9.60 38.41 -11.06
CA ALA A 231 -9.14 39.05 -12.30
C ALA A 231 -9.26 38.03 -13.46
N LYS A 232 -9.88 38.46 -14.56
CA LYS A 232 -10.18 37.66 -15.76
C LYS A 232 -8.94 37.42 -16.63
N LYS A 233 -8.80 36.19 -17.16
CA LYS A 233 -8.26 35.91 -18.51
C LYS A 233 -9.01 34.72 -19.13
N PRO A 234 -9.06 34.62 -20.47
CA PRO A 234 -10.22 34.11 -21.22
C PRO A 234 -10.14 32.63 -21.57
N ALA A 235 -11.31 32.07 -21.86
CA ALA A 235 -11.57 30.70 -22.30
C ALA A 235 -11.22 30.44 -23.78
N LYS A 236 -10.91 29.18 -24.08
CA LYS A 236 -11.09 28.48 -25.36
C LYS A 236 -11.16 26.97 -25.02
N GLU A 237 -12.36 26.41 -24.93
CA GLU A 237 -13.05 25.61 -25.97
C GLU A 237 -12.31 24.31 -26.32
N GLU A 238 -12.92 23.21 -25.89
CA GLU A 238 -12.66 21.81 -26.25
C GLU A 238 -13.20 21.55 -27.66
N GLU A 239 -12.49 20.75 -28.48
CA GLU A 239 -13.12 19.81 -29.41
C GLU A 239 -12.15 18.69 -29.87
N GLU A 240 -12.70 17.47 -29.79
CA GLU A 240 -12.49 16.24 -30.57
C GLU A 240 -11.23 15.36 -30.45
N GLU A 241 -11.52 14.06 -30.32
CA GLU A 241 -10.63 12.90 -30.26
C GLU A 241 -10.05 12.56 -31.65
N GLU A 242 -8.73 12.42 -31.73
CA GLU A 242 -8.04 11.60 -32.73
C GLU A 242 -6.86 10.86 -32.07
N GLU A 243 -6.72 9.56 -32.33
CA GLU A 243 -5.62 8.72 -31.84
C GLU A 243 -4.27 9.22 -32.36
N ALA A 244 -3.41 9.72 -31.46
CA ALA A 244 -2.03 10.10 -31.77
C ALA A 244 -1.01 9.34 -30.90
N LYS A 245 0.05 8.86 -31.57
CA LYS A 245 1.26 8.20 -31.02
C LYS A 245 1.88 8.98 -29.84
N PRO A 246 2.61 8.31 -28.93
CA PRO A 246 3.08 8.92 -27.68
C PRO A 246 3.97 10.15 -27.93
N GLU A 247 3.52 11.31 -27.45
CA GLU A 247 4.29 12.55 -27.45
C GLU A 247 5.49 12.48 -26.49
N PRO A 248 6.60 13.16 -26.81
CA PRO A 248 7.79 13.22 -25.96
C PRO A 248 7.47 13.90 -24.63
N LYS A 249 7.92 13.28 -23.53
CA LYS A 249 7.76 13.81 -22.16
C LYS A 249 8.23 15.27 -22.07
N PRO A 250 7.52 16.15 -21.34
CA PRO A 250 7.99 17.49 -21.03
C PRO A 250 9.41 17.44 -20.43
N LYS A 251 10.32 18.27 -20.94
CA LYS A 251 11.69 18.38 -20.42
C LYS A 251 11.67 18.94 -18.99
N HIS A 252 12.50 18.40 -18.11
CA HIS A 252 12.58 18.86 -16.72
C HIS A 252 13.12 20.32 -16.67
N PRO A 253 12.60 21.22 -15.83
CA PRO A 253 13.01 22.63 -15.79
C PRO A 253 14.53 22.84 -15.66
N LEU A 254 15.19 22.01 -14.85
CA LEU A 254 16.64 22.04 -14.63
C LEU A 254 17.49 21.47 -15.79
N GLU A 255 16.91 20.90 -16.84
CA GLU A 255 17.66 20.49 -18.05
C GLU A 255 18.28 21.67 -18.81
N ALA A 256 17.74 22.88 -18.62
CA ALA A 256 18.25 24.09 -19.25
C ALA A 256 19.58 24.59 -18.65
N LEU A 257 19.97 24.09 -17.47
CA LEU A 257 21.21 24.49 -16.82
C LEU A 257 22.43 23.87 -17.50
N ALA A 258 23.56 24.58 -17.45
CA ALA A 258 24.83 24.08 -17.94
C ALA A 258 25.21 22.77 -17.24
N LYS A 259 25.91 21.88 -17.94
CA LYS A 259 26.38 20.61 -17.38
C LYS A 259 27.28 20.91 -16.16
N PRO A 260 27.00 20.33 -14.97
CA PRO A 260 27.80 20.58 -13.78
C PRO A 260 29.19 19.94 -13.90
N THR A 261 30.18 20.58 -13.28
CA THR A 261 31.52 20.03 -13.07
C THR A 261 31.54 19.03 -11.92
N LEU A 262 30.74 19.26 -10.87
CA LEU A 262 30.51 18.25 -9.83
C LEU A 262 29.52 17.20 -10.32
N ILE A 263 30.01 15.97 -10.51
CA ILE A 263 29.20 14.81 -10.90
C ILE A 263 28.45 14.31 -9.67
N LEU A 264 27.13 14.54 -9.66
CA LEU A 264 26.26 14.19 -8.55
C LEU A 264 26.30 12.69 -8.20
N ASP A 265 26.45 11.81 -9.20
CA ASP A 265 26.52 10.36 -8.97
C ASP A 265 27.79 9.93 -8.22
N ASP A 266 28.90 10.66 -8.36
CA ASP A 266 30.11 10.39 -7.60
C ASP A 266 29.93 10.75 -6.13
N TRP A 267 29.25 11.87 -5.86
CA TRP A 267 28.83 12.21 -4.49
C TRP A 267 27.93 11.13 -3.89
N LYS A 268 26.87 10.72 -4.61
CA LYS A 268 25.93 9.69 -4.15
C LYS A 268 26.63 8.36 -3.86
N ARG A 269 27.60 7.97 -4.70
CA ARG A 269 28.42 6.78 -4.50
C ARG A 269 29.31 6.92 -3.26
N LYS A 270 29.98 8.07 -3.10
CA LYS A 270 30.84 8.34 -1.95
C LYS A 270 30.05 8.28 -0.64
N TYR A 271 28.91 8.96 -0.58
CA TYR A 271 28.01 8.94 0.57
C TYR A 271 27.49 7.53 0.92
N SER A 272 27.21 6.70 -0.09
CA SER A 272 26.62 5.37 0.13
C SER A 272 27.61 4.29 0.57
N ASN A 273 28.90 4.48 0.26
CA ASN A 273 29.90 3.41 0.37
C ASN A 273 30.94 3.67 1.46
N GLU A 274 30.95 4.85 2.06
CA GLU A 274 32.01 5.31 2.97
C GLU A 274 31.41 5.86 4.27
N GLU A 275 32.22 5.91 5.33
CA GLU A 275 31.78 6.47 6.61
C GLU A 275 31.44 7.96 6.48
N THR A 276 30.24 8.33 6.91
CA THR A 276 29.63 9.61 6.54
C THR A 276 30.40 10.80 7.10
N ARG A 277 30.69 10.79 8.41
CA ARG A 277 31.38 11.88 9.12
C ARG A 277 32.86 11.97 8.76
N GLU A 278 33.55 10.84 8.70
CA GLU A 278 35.01 10.80 8.61
C GLU A 278 35.54 10.90 7.18
N VAL A 279 34.75 10.43 6.20
CA VAL A 279 35.22 10.29 4.82
C VAL A 279 34.31 11.00 3.83
N ALA A 280 33.00 10.74 3.85
CA ALA A 280 32.10 11.28 2.83
C ALA A 280 31.91 12.80 2.95
N LEU A 281 31.64 13.33 4.15
CA LEU A 281 31.43 14.76 4.37
C LEU A 281 32.68 15.62 4.10
N PRO A 282 33.90 15.23 4.53
CA PRO A 282 35.12 15.94 4.12
C PRO A 282 35.30 15.97 2.60
N TRP A 283 35.07 14.83 1.92
CA TRP A 283 35.11 14.76 0.47
C TRP A 283 34.07 15.69 -0.16
N PHE A 284 32.84 15.70 0.36
CA PHE A 284 31.76 16.57 -0.12
C PHE A 284 32.20 18.04 -0.09
N TRP A 285 32.70 18.53 1.05
CA TRP A 285 33.08 19.94 1.19
C TRP A 285 34.29 20.34 0.35
N GLU A 286 35.20 19.42 0.06
CA GLU A 286 36.32 19.65 -0.87
C GLU A 286 35.82 19.81 -2.33
N HIS A 287 34.76 19.08 -2.69
CA HIS A 287 34.27 19.01 -4.07
C HIS A 287 33.02 19.87 -4.33
N TYR A 288 32.35 20.35 -3.29
CA TYR A 288 31.13 21.13 -3.38
C TYR A 288 31.35 22.45 -4.15
N LYS A 289 30.41 22.75 -5.05
CA LYS A 289 30.45 23.91 -5.96
C LYS A 289 29.23 24.80 -5.71
N PRO A 290 29.32 25.85 -4.86
CA PRO A 290 28.17 26.71 -4.54
C PRO A 290 27.61 27.47 -5.75
N GLU A 291 28.40 27.63 -6.82
CA GLU A 291 27.97 28.20 -8.09
C GLU A 291 27.12 27.24 -8.95
N GLU A 292 27.18 25.93 -8.66
CA GLU A 292 26.41 24.91 -9.38
C GLU A 292 25.29 24.30 -8.53
N TYR A 293 25.47 24.21 -7.22
CA TYR A 293 24.51 23.61 -6.31
C TYR A 293 24.24 24.55 -5.14
N SER A 294 23.01 24.49 -4.64
CA SER A 294 22.58 25.17 -3.43
C SER A 294 22.17 24.15 -2.36
N LEU A 295 22.26 24.55 -1.10
CA LEU A 295 21.89 23.74 0.06
C LEU A 295 20.61 24.29 0.68
N TRP A 296 19.72 23.39 1.08
CA TRP A 296 18.39 23.72 1.57
C TRP A 296 18.03 22.86 2.77
N LYS A 297 17.59 23.54 3.84
CA LYS A 297 16.86 22.92 4.94
C LYS A 297 15.42 22.75 4.51
N ILE A 298 14.86 21.59 4.85
CA ILE A 298 13.43 21.35 4.70
C ILE A 298 12.78 20.97 6.02
N ASP A 299 11.68 21.62 6.34
CA ASP A 299 10.86 21.36 7.52
C ASP A 299 9.44 21.00 7.08
N TYR A 300 8.85 19.95 7.66
CA TYR A 300 7.46 19.62 7.39
C TYR A 300 6.52 20.52 8.20
N LYS A 301 5.49 21.07 7.55
CA LYS A 301 4.61 22.09 8.15
C LYS A 301 3.56 21.51 9.10
N TYR A 302 3.21 20.24 8.96
CA TYR A 302 2.07 19.61 9.66
C TYR A 302 2.54 18.55 10.65
N ASN A 303 3.54 18.88 11.48
CA ASN A 303 4.11 17.93 12.44
C ASN A 303 3.08 17.40 13.46
N ASP A 304 2.02 18.17 13.72
CA ASP A 304 0.89 17.81 14.57
C ASP A 304 -0.01 16.70 13.98
N GLU A 305 0.04 16.48 12.66
CA GLU A 305 -0.67 15.39 11.98
C GLU A 305 0.13 14.07 12.00
N LEU A 306 1.37 14.08 12.46
CA LEU A 306 2.25 12.92 12.46
C LEU A 306 1.89 11.97 13.61
N THR A 307 1.55 10.74 13.25
CA THR A 307 1.14 9.70 14.20
C THR A 307 2.27 8.72 14.49
N GLN A 308 2.37 7.62 13.76
CA GLN A 308 3.40 6.60 14.03
C GLN A 308 4.70 6.92 13.28
N VAL A 309 5.86 6.73 13.93
CA VAL A 309 7.20 6.98 13.32
C VAL A 309 7.34 6.29 11.96
N PHE A 310 6.91 5.03 11.83
CA PHE A 310 6.98 4.32 10.55
C PHE A 310 6.03 4.89 9.48
N MET A 311 4.87 5.45 9.87
CA MET A 311 3.95 6.12 8.95
C MET A 311 4.54 7.47 8.50
N THR A 312 5.14 8.21 9.43
CA THR A 312 5.87 9.45 9.16
C THR A 312 7.07 9.21 8.22
N SER A 313 7.83 8.14 8.45
CA SER A 313 8.91 7.71 7.55
C SER A 313 8.38 7.29 6.18
N ASN A 314 7.21 6.64 6.11
CA ASN A 314 6.54 6.33 4.85
C ASN A 314 6.10 7.59 4.10
N LEU A 315 5.70 8.66 4.80
CA LEU A 315 5.41 9.97 4.21
C LEU A 315 6.64 10.55 3.51
N ILE A 316 7.80 10.55 4.17
CA ILE A 316 9.09 10.95 3.55
C ILE A 316 9.36 10.12 2.29
N GLY A 317 9.18 8.80 2.36
CA GLY A 317 9.40 7.91 1.22
C GLY A 317 8.47 8.19 0.05
N GLY A 318 7.21 8.55 0.34
CA GLY A 318 6.25 8.98 -0.66
C GLY A 318 6.69 10.27 -1.34
N PHE A 319 7.14 11.26 -0.56
CA PHE A 319 7.64 12.54 -1.09
C PHE A 319 8.83 12.29 -2.02
N PHE A 320 9.79 11.46 -1.59
CA PHE A 320 10.96 11.08 -2.39
C PHE A 320 10.58 10.39 -3.69
N ALA A 321 9.61 9.46 -3.66
CA ALA A 321 9.15 8.80 -4.88
C ALA A 321 8.53 9.80 -5.90
N ARG A 322 7.92 10.88 -5.42
CA ARG A 322 7.39 11.95 -6.27
C ARG A 322 8.48 12.89 -6.81
N LEU A 323 9.63 12.93 -6.15
CA LEU A 323 10.83 13.65 -6.62
C LEU A 323 11.65 12.88 -7.65
N GLU A 324 11.26 11.67 -8.07
CA GLU A 324 12.07 10.81 -8.96
C GLU A 324 12.42 11.49 -10.30
N ALA A 325 11.56 12.37 -10.82
CA ALA A 325 11.86 13.16 -12.02
C ALA A 325 13.08 14.07 -11.84
N SER A 326 13.35 14.49 -10.60
CA SER A 326 14.44 15.37 -10.21
C SER A 326 15.66 14.62 -9.67
N ARG A 327 15.67 13.28 -9.75
CA ARG A 327 16.76 12.45 -9.22
C ARG A 327 18.15 12.85 -9.70
N LYS A 328 18.29 13.31 -10.95
CA LYS A 328 19.58 13.75 -11.51
C LYS A 328 20.04 15.11 -11.01
N TYR A 329 19.20 15.83 -10.27
CA TYR A 329 19.41 17.21 -9.85
C TYR A 329 19.40 17.38 -8.32
N LEU A 330 19.10 16.31 -7.58
CA LEU A 330 18.90 16.34 -6.15
C LEU A 330 19.67 15.22 -5.44
N PHE A 331 20.18 15.57 -4.27
CA PHE A 331 20.56 14.63 -3.22
C PHE A 331 20.08 15.19 -1.90
N GLY A 332 19.59 14.35 -0.99
CA GLY A 332 19.27 14.83 0.35
C GLY A 332 18.85 13.75 1.31
N CYS A 333 18.77 14.13 2.57
CA CYS A 333 18.26 13.27 3.64
C CYS A 333 17.05 13.94 4.29
N CYS A 334 16.06 13.14 4.66
CA CYS A 334 14.99 13.55 5.55
C CYS A 334 14.83 12.52 6.64
N SER A 335 14.64 12.98 7.85
CA SER A 335 14.55 12.15 9.03
C SER A 335 13.29 12.46 9.84
N VAL A 336 12.79 11.44 10.51
CA VAL A 336 11.79 11.52 11.55
C VAL A 336 12.51 11.63 12.88
N TYR A 337 12.21 12.68 13.62
CA TYR A 337 12.71 12.91 14.97
C TYR A 337 11.56 12.83 15.96
N GLY A 338 11.74 12.12 17.08
CA GLY A 338 10.73 11.95 18.12
C GLY A 338 10.12 10.56 18.19
N GLN A 339 8.88 10.50 18.64
CA GLN A 339 8.18 9.26 18.93
C GLN A 339 6.73 9.30 18.41
N ALA A 340 5.99 8.21 18.61
CA ALA A 340 4.60 8.14 18.15
C ALA A 340 3.74 9.27 18.74
N ASN A 341 3.01 9.96 17.85
CA ASN A 341 2.14 11.12 18.08
C ASN A 341 2.86 12.39 18.54
N ASP A 342 4.19 12.40 18.51
CA ASP A 342 5.02 13.51 18.93
C ASP A 342 6.36 13.43 18.19
N SER A 343 6.29 13.73 16.91
CA SER A 343 7.44 13.67 16.01
C SER A 343 7.46 14.87 15.06
N ALA A 344 8.63 15.13 14.49
CA ALA A 344 8.84 16.15 13.47
C ALA A 344 9.63 15.56 12.29
N ILE A 345 9.37 16.08 11.09
CA ILE A 345 10.19 15.78 9.91
C ILE A 345 11.08 16.99 9.61
N GLN A 346 12.38 16.73 9.49
CA GLN A 346 13.37 17.71 9.05
C GLN A 346 14.40 17.04 8.13
N GLY A 347 14.99 17.81 7.23
CA GLY A 347 16.03 17.31 6.34
C GLY A 347 16.91 18.39 5.74
N ALA A 348 17.93 17.93 5.01
CA ALA A 348 18.83 18.78 4.25
C ALA A 348 19.01 18.22 2.82
N PHE A 349 18.92 19.11 1.83
CA PHE A 349 19.03 18.80 0.41
C PHE A 349 20.09 19.64 -0.27
N MET A 350 20.84 19.02 -1.16
CA MET A 350 21.62 19.66 -2.19
C MET A 350 20.82 19.67 -3.50
N VAL A 351 20.69 20.83 -4.11
CA VAL A 351 19.87 21.08 -5.29
C VAL A 351 20.71 21.66 -6.40
N ARG A 352 20.57 21.15 -7.63
CA ARG A 352 21.22 21.75 -8.80
C ARG A 352 20.59 23.11 -9.10
N GLY A 353 21.45 24.14 -9.16
CA GLY A 353 21.04 25.52 -9.37
C GLY A 353 20.83 26.26 -8.05
N ASP A 354 20.34 27.49 -8.14
CA ASP A 354 20.28 28.42 -7.01
C ASP A 354 18.93 28.40 -6.26
N GLU A 355 17.91 27.79 -6.86
CA GLU A 355 16.53 27.73 -6.37
C GLU A 355 16.10 26.30 -6.06
N ALA A 356 15.38 26.09 -4.95
CA ALA A 356 14.83 24.78 -4.60
C ALA A 356 13.67 24.38 -5.53
N LEU A 357 12.69 25.27 -5.71
CA LEU A 357 11.38 24.91 -6.28
C LEU A 357 11.44 24.18 -7.63
N PRO A 358 12.28 24.55 -8.61
CA PRO A 358 12.35 23.82 -9.89
C PRO A 358 12.79 22.35 -9.78
N ALA A 359 13.31 21.94 -8.63
CA ALA A 359 13.65 20.56 -8.31
C ALA A 359 12.59 19.84 -7.47
N PHE A 360 11.71 20.57 -6.79
CA PHE A 360 10.69 20.00 -5.90
C PHE A 360 9.26 20.12 -6.43
N ASP A 361 8.99 21.04 -7.35
CA ASP A 361 7.66 21.29 -7.95
C ASP A 361 7.11 20.09 -8.73
N VAL A 362 7.97 19.15 -9.13
CA VAL A 362 7.58 17.85 -9.70
C VAL A 362 6.80 16.99 -8.71
N ALA A 363 6.96 17.22 -7.40
CA ALA A 363 6.26 16.52 -6.34
C ALA A 363 5.06 17.37 -5.86
N PRO A 364 3.81 16.98 -6.12
CA PRO A 364 2.62 17.81 -5.84
C PRO A 364 2.40 18.18 -4.36
N ASP A 365 3.11 17.55 -3.44
CA ASP A 365 3.06 17.77 -2.01
C ASP A 365 4.25 18.57 -1.46
N TYR A 366 5.13 19.12 -2.32
CA TYR A 366 6.27 19.97 -1.90
C TYR A 366 5.84 21.14 -1.02
N GLU A 367 4.62 21.68 -1.22
CA GLU A 367 4.06 22.77 -0.42
C GLU A 367 3.86 22.41 1.06
N SER A 368 3.86 21.11 1.39
CA SER A 368 3.82 20.62 2.77
C SER A 368 5.14 20.83 3.50
N TYR A 369 6.18 21.22 2.77
CA TYR A 369 7.50 21.52 3.28
C TYR A 369 7.79 23.02 3.18
N GLU A 370 8.52 23.52 4.16
CA GLU A 370 9.15 24.83 4.12
C GLU A 370 10.60 24.66 3.70
N PHE A 371 11.06 25.52 2.79
CA PHE A 371 12.41 25.47 2.23
C PHE A 371 13.18 26.70 2.70
N THR A 372 14.25 26.47 3.46
CA THR A 372 15.15 27.53 3.92
C THR A 372 16.51 27.34 3.27
N LYS A 373 16.98 28.34 2.53
CA LYS A 373 18.29 28.30 1.88
C LYS A 373 19.40 28.38 2.93
N LEU A 374 20.38 27.50 2.80
CA LEU A 374 21.53 27.39 3.71
C LEU A 374 22.77 28.02 3.07
N ASP A 375 23.56 28.71 3.88
CA ASP A 375 24.80 29.36 3.48
C ASP A 375 26.01 28.51 3.90
N PRO A 376 26.70 27.83 2.97
CA PRO A 376 27.84 26.96 3.30
C PRO A 376 29.04 27.70 3.89
N SER A 377 29.09 29.04 3.80
CA SER A 377 30.13 29.84 4.44
C SER A 377 29.90 30.03 5.94
N LYS A 378 28.68 29.79 6.44
CA LYS A 378 28.33 29.86 7.86
C LYS A 378 28.60 28.52 8.54
N PRO A 379 29.39 28.49 9.63
CA PRO A 379 29.65 27.26 10.36
C PRO A 379 28.39 26.53 10.84
N GLU A 380 27.34 27.28 11.20
CA GLU A 380 26.08 26.73 11.72
C GLU A 380 25.29 25.98 10.64
N ASP A 381 25.17 26.58 9.45
CA ASP A 381 24.47 25.97 8.31
C ASP A 381 25.25 24.77 7.77
N LYS A 382 26.59 24.85 7.80
CA LYS A 382 27.47 23.73 7.47
C LYS A 382 27.25 22.56 8.44
N ALA A 383 27.29 22.81 9.74
CA ALA A 383 27.05 21.82 10.77
C ALA A 383 25.65 21.20 10.64
N PHE A 384 24.63 22.01 10.34
CA PHE A 384 23.27 21.53 10.10
C PHE A 384 23.21 20.48 8.98
N VAL A 385 23.85 20.74 7.82
CA VAL A 385 23.88 19.78 6.71
C VAL A 385 24.59 18.49 7.11
N GLU A 386 25.73 18.60 7.79
CA GLU A 386 26.49 17.44 8.28
C GLU A 386 25.66 16.58 9.24
N ASP A 387 24.95 17.21 10.17
CA ASP A 387 24.08 16.54 11.16
C ASP A 387 22.89 15.84 10.48
N GLN A 388 22.23 16.53 9.54
CA GLN A 388 21.10 15.94 8.81
C GLN A 388 21.50 14.80 7.87
N TRP A 389 22.73 14.78 7.37
CA TRP A 389 23.21 13.73 6.49
C TRP A 389 23.86 12.55 7.22
N SER A 390 24.28 12.73 8.47
CA SER A 390 24.88 11.67 9.31
C SER A 390 23.89 10.95 10.22
N TRP A 391 22.71 11.53 10.46
CA TRP A 391 21.60 10.89 11.19
C TRP A 391 21.91 10.58 12.66
N ASP A 392 22.90 11.24 13.24
CA ASP A 392 23.48 10.92 14.54
C ASP A 392 23.22 11.99 15.63
N LYS A 393 22.51 13.08 15.28
CA LYS A 393 22.17 14.18 16.19
C LYS A 393 20.66 14.36 16.35
N PRO A 394 20.19 14.71 17.57
CA PRO A 394 18.82 15.17 17.79
C PRO A 394 18.62 16.57 17.20
N ILE A 395 17.36 16.97 17.05
CA ILE A 395 16.99 18.33 16.62
C ILE A 395 16.22 19.06 17.71
N GLU A 396 16.11 20.37 17.57
CA GLU A 396 15.24 21.22 18.38
C GLU A 396 14.18 21.87 17.49
N VAL A 397 12.91 21.68 17.84
CA VAL A 397 11.76 22.28 17.17
C VAL A 397 10.90 22.96 18.22
N ASN A 398 10.68 24.27 18.09
CA ASN A 398 9.89 25.10 19.02
C ASN A 398 10.32 24.96 20.49
N GLY A 399 11.63 24.94 20.77
CA GLY A 399 12.15 24.83 22.15
C GLY A 399 12.11 23.42 22.73
N LYS A 400 11.71 22.41 21.94
CA LYS A 400 11.62 21.02 22.35
C LYS A 400 12.61 20.15 21.57
N LYS A 401 13.35 19.33 22.31
CA LYS A 401 14.34 18.40 21.76
C LYS A 401 13.68 17.11 21.28
N TYR A 402 14.03 16.67 20.08
CA TYR A 402 13.56 15.44 19.45
C TYR A 402 14.75 14.55 19.05
N GLU A 403 14.80 13.34 19.59
CA GLU A 403 15.83 12.34 19.25
C GLU A 403 15.57 11.72 17.86
N TRP A 404 16.61 11.31 17.15
CA TRP A 404 16.45 10.67 15.83
C TRP A 404 15.75 9.32 15.96
N ALA A 405 14.82 9.02 15.06
CA ALA A 405 14.01 7.80 15.12
C ALA A 405 14.05 6.96 13.83
N ASP A 406 13.97 7.59 12.67
CA ASP A 406 14.07 6.94 11.36
C ASP A 406 14.46 7.97 10.28
N GLY A 407 14.90 7.53 9.10
CA GLY A 407 15.31 8.44 8.04
C GLY A 407 15.40 7.82 6.66
N LYS A 408 15.41 8.67 5.64
CA LYS A 408 15.54 8.27 4.23
C LYS A 408 16.52 9.17 3.51
N VAL A 409 17.26 8.57 2.58
CA VAL A 409 18.10 9.27 1.61
C VAL A 409 17.45 9.27 0.23
N PHE A 410 17.42 10.44 -0.38
CA PHE A 410 17.10 10.63 -1.79
C PHE A 410 18.40 10.70 -2.59
N LYS A 411 18.63 9.70 -3.44
CA LYS A 411 19.82 9.57 -4.29
C LYS A 411 19.50 8.90 -5.60
#